data_AF-A0A2K6E0D8-F1
#
_entry.id   AF-A0A2K6E0D8-F1
#
_cell.length_a   1.000
_cell.length_b   1.000
_cell.length_c   1.000
_cell.angle_alpha   90.00
_cell.angle_beta   90.00
_cell.angle_gamma   90.00
#
_symmetry.space_group_name_H-M   'P 1'
#
loop_
_entity.id
_entity.type
_entity.pdbx_description
1 polymer ?
#
loop_
_entity_poly.entity_id
_entity_poly.type
_entity_poly.pdbx_seq_one_letter_code
_entity_poly.pdbx_strand_id
1 'polypeptide(L)' 'MAEEDIETKIKNYKTAPFDSRFPNQNQTRNCWQNYLVTDWDEQRAEGTFPGKI' A
#
# COMPACT_ATOMS: atom_id res chain seq x y z
N MET A 1 -0.66 24.75 2.70
CA MET A 1 -0.65 24.04 4.02
C MET A 1 -0.71 22.53 3.88
N ALA A 2 -1.66 21.95 3.13
CA ALA A 2 -1.76 20.49 3.01
C ALA A 2 -0.63 19.85 2.17
N GLU A 3 -0.19 20.49 1.08
CA GLU A 3 0.85 19.93 0.19
C GLU A 3 2.23 19.87 0.84
N GLU A 4 2.61 20.93 1.57
CA GLU A 4 3.86 21.02 2.33
C GLU A 4 3.93 20.03 3.51
N ASP A 5 2.80 19.73 4.16
CA ASP A 5 2.69 18.66 5.17
C ASP A 5 2.85 17.26 4.56
N ILE A 6 2.31 17.03 3.36
CA ILE A 6 2.45 15.75 2.65
C ILE A 6 3.91 15.55 2.24
N GLU A 7 4.55 16.56 1.67
CA GLU A 7 5.95 16.51 1.25
C GLU A 7 6.89 16.22 2.44
N THR A 8 6.61 16.86 3.59
CA THR A 8 7.38 16.65 4.81
C THR A 8 7.19 15.22 5.37
N LYS A 9 5.98 14.67 5.29
CA LYS A 9 5.69 13.28 5.69
C LYS A 9 6.38 12.26 4.79
N ILE A 10 6.43 12.50 3.49
CA ILE A 10 7.13 11.64 2.53
C ILE A 10 8.64 11.66 2.81
N LYS A 11 9.24 12.85 2.99
CA LYS A 11 10.67 12.98 3.31
C LYS A 11 11.06 12.28 4.61
N ASN A 12 10.18 12.27 5.61
CA ASN A 12 10.42 11.65 6.91
C ASN A 12 9.87 10.22 7.03
N TYR A 13 9.35 9.63 5.94
CA TYR A 13 8.77 8.30 5.97
C TYR A 13 9.85 7.24 6.17
N LYS A 14 9.76 6.47 7.27
CA LYS A 14 10.73 5.41 7.61
C LYS A 14 10.16 4.00 7.47
N THR A 15 8.92 3.80 7.90
CA THR A 15 8.24 2.49 7.92
C THR A 15 6.74 2.68 7.81
N ALA A 16 6.02 1.61 7.44
CA ALA A 16 4.57 1.60 7.42
C ALA A 16 4.00 1.96 8.79
N PRO A 17 3.02 2.88 8.86
CA PRO A 17 2.32 3.16 10.09
C PRO A 17 1.42 1.98 10.47
N PHE A 18 0.95 1.99 11.72
CA PHE A 18 -0.08 1.06 12.17
C PHE A 18 -1.40 1.27 11.39
N ASP A 19 -1.99 0.18 10.91
CA ASP A 19 -3.29 0.16 10.25
C ASP A 19 -4.32 -0.54 11.15
N SER A 20 -5.31 0.22 11.65
CA SER A 20 -6.34 -0.30 12.56
C SER A 20 -7.25 -1.35 11.92
N ARG A 21 -7.26 -1.46 10.59
CA ARG A 21 -7.99 -2.52 9.87
C ARG A 21 -7.30 -3.89 9.98
N PHE A 22 -5.99 -3.89 10.26
CA PHE A 22 -5.17 -5.08 10.40
C PHE A 22 -4.45 -5.10 11.76
N PRO A 23 -5.18 -5.22 12.88
CA PRO A 23 -4.59 -5.14 14.23
C PRO A 23 -3.97 -6.46 14.71
N ASN A 24 -4.16 -7.56 13.97
CA ASN A 24 -3.69 -8.88 14.35
C ASN A 24 -2.23 -9.12 13.89
N GLN A 25 -1.59 -10.14 14.47
CA GLN A 25 -0.21 -10.51 14.13
C GLN A 25 -0.06 -10.95 12.67
N ASN A 26 -1.11 -11.47 12.04
CA ASN A 26 -1.07 -11.88 10.64
C ASN A 26 -1.25 -10.67 9.69
N GLN A 27 -0.13 -10.15 9.17
CA GLN A 27 -0.09 -9.00 8.27
C GLN A 27 -0.15 -9.35 6.77
N THR A 28 -0.46 -10.59 6.41
CA THR A 28 -0.44 -11.04 5.00
C THR A 28 -1.39 -10.23 4.11
N ARG A 29 -2.58 -9.86 4.60
CA ARG A 29 -3.54 -9.04 3.84
C ARG A 29 -3.10 -7.57 3.71
N ASN A 30 -2.44 -7.02 4.72
CA ASN A 30 -1.86 -5.68 4.68
C ASN A 30 -0.70 -5.61 3.68
N CYS A 31 0.18 -6.63 3.70
CA CYS A 31 1.27 -6.79 2.75
C CYS A 31 0.76 -6.94 1.32
N TRP A 32 -0.24 -7.83 1.12
CA TRP A 32 -0.91 -7.99 -0.18
C TRP A 32 -1.42 -6.63 -0.67
N GLN A 33 -2.24 -5.92 0.12
CA GLN A 33 -2.84 -4.64 -0.27
C GLN A 33 -1.84 -3.53 -0.67
N ASN A 34 -0.71 -3.42 0.04
CA ASN A 34 0.16 -2.23 -0.06
C ASN A 34 1.50 -2.47 -0.76
N TYR A 35 2.00 -3.72 -0.85
CA TYR A 35 3.39 -3.99 -1.25
C TYR A 35 3.57 -4.91 -2.46
N LEU A 36 2.60 -5.73 -2.83
CA LEU A 36 2.73 -6.63 -3.99
C LEU A 36 2.40 -5.90 -5.30
N VAL A 37 3.20 -4.87 -5.60
CA VAL A 37 3.02 -3.98 -6.75
C VAL A 37 3.47 -4.64 -8.06
N THR A 38 4.56 -5.42 -8.06
CA THR A 38 5.13 -5.96 -9.32
C THR A 38 4.20 -6.93 -10.04
N ASP A 39 3.70 -7.95 -9.34
CA ASP A 39 2.82 -8.95 -9.95
C ASP A 39 1.45 -8.36 -10.31
N TRP A 40 1.03 -7.29 -9.62
CA TRP A 40 -0.24 -6.62 -9.90
C TRP A 40 -0.15 -5.62 -11.03
N ASP A 41 0.98 -4.96 -11.19
CA ASP A 41 1.22 -4.07 -12.33
C ASP A 41 1.22 -4.90 -13.62
N GLU A 42 1.84 -6.09 -13.61
CA GLU A 42 1.78 -7.06 -14.71
C GLU A 42 0.34 -7.57 -14.93
N GLN A 43 -0.35 -8.04 -13.89
CA GLN A 43 -1.75 -8.51 -14.03
C GLN A 43 -2.73 -7.40 -14.44
N ARG A 44 -2.48 -6.14 -14.08
CA ARG A 44 -3.27 -4.99 -14.54
C ARG A 44 -2.96 -4.64 -15.99
N ALA A 45 -1.69 -4.73 -16.41
CA ALA A 45 -1.31 -4.55 -17.81
C ALA A 45 -1.90 -5.66 -18.71
N GLU A 46 -2.00 -6.89 -18.21
CA GLU A 46 -2.55 -8.06 -18.91
C GLU A 46 -4.07 -8.21 -18.77
N GLY A 47 -4.72 -7.41 -17.92
CA GLY A 47 -6.17 -7.45 -17.69
C GLY A 47 -6.67 -8.67 -16.90
N THR A 48 -5.76 -9.40 -16.24
CA THR A 48 -6.04 -10.61 -15.45
C THR A 48 -6.19 -10.33 -13.95
N PHE A 49 -6.10 -9.07 -13.53
CA PHE A 49 -6.19 -8.68 -12.12
C PHE A 49 -7.56 -9.05 -11.50
N PRO A 50 -7.59 -9.93 -10.49
CA PRO A 50 -8.85 -10.46 -9.93
C PRO A 50 -9.56 -9.50 -8.96
N GLY A 51 -8.94 -8.36 -8.62
CA GLY A 51 -9.52 -7.37 -7.72
C GLY A 51 -10.42 -6.35 -8.43
N LYS A 52 -11.50 -5.91 -7.77
CA LYS A 52 -12.28 -4.75 -8.23
C LYS A 52 -11.49 -3.47 -7.93
N ILE A 53 -11.20 -2.70 -8.96
CA ILE A 53 -10.56 -1.36 -8.87
C ILE A 53 -11.61 -0.33 -8.46
#